data_AF-A0A2X4UVY7-F1
#
_entry.id   AF-A0A2X4UVY7-F1
#
_cell.length_a   1.000
_cell.length_b   1.000
_cell.length_c   1.000
_cell.angle_alpha   90.00
_cell.angle_beta   90.00
_cell.angle_gamma   90.00
#
_symmetry.space_group_name_H-M   'P 1'
#
loop_
_entity.id
_entity.type
_entity.pdbx_description
1 polymer ?
#
loop_
_entity_poly.entity_id
_entity_poly.type
_entity_poly.pdbx_seq_one_letter_code
_entity_poly.pdbx_strand_id
1 'polypeptide(L)'
;MKVSKEQVRENRMRIVETASVLFRERGYDGVGIAELMSAAGLTHGGFYKHFGSKADLMSEAMSCGFSHSVESTLGMDMAGFVEQYLSRKHRNARGNGCVMSHWVSMPRASRRQLKKALRLALNVS
;
A
#
# COMPACT_ATOMS: atom_id res chain seq x y z
N MET A 1 -20.71 -12.02 19.10
CA MET A 1 -20.15 -10.74 19.59
C MET A 1 -20.20 -9.73 18.45
N LYS A 2 -20.81 -8.55 18.62
CA LYS A 2 -20.94 -7.53 17.56
C LYS A 2 -19.64 -6.72 17.52
N VAL A 3 -18.94 -6.73 16.38
CA VAL A 3 -17.71 -5.95 16.20
C VAL A 3 -18.05 -4.46 16.27
N SER A 4 -17.31 -3.68 17.07
CA SER A 4 -17.55 -2.25 17.21
C SER A 4 -17.18 -1.50 15.93
N LYS A 5 -17.75 -0.30 15.71
CA LYS A 5 -17.37 0.54 14.57
C LYS A 5 -15.87 0.86 14.56
N GLU A 6 -15.28 1.01 15.75
CA GLU A 6 -13.85 1.26 15.90
C GLU A 6 -13.02 0.06 15.48
N GLN A 7 -13.38 -1.15 15.91
CA GLN A 7 -12.70 -2.38 15.48
C GLN A 7 -12.81 -2.60 13.96
N VAL A 8 -13.92 -2.22 13.33
CA VAL A 8 -14.05 -2.25 11.87
C VAL A 8 -13.05 -1.29 11.21
N ARG A 9 -12.87 -0.09 11.76
CA ARG A 9 -11.91 0.90 11.28
C ARG A 9 -10.46 0.43 11.45
N GLU A 10 -10.11 -0.09 12.62
CA GLU A 10 -8.78 -0.66 12.91
C GLU A 10 -8.45 -1.84 11.99
N ASN A 11 -9.39 -2.77 11.81
CA ASN A 11 -9.21 -3.89 10.89
C ASN A 11 -9.00 -3.39 9.46
N ARG A 12 -9.75 -2.38 9.03
CA ARG A 12 -9.59 -1.79 7.70
C ARG A 12 -8.20 -1.17 7.52
N MET A 13 -7.71 -0.40 8.49
CA MET A 13 -6.35 0.16 8.45
C MET A 13 -5.29 -0.94 8.37
N ARG A 14 -5.41 -1.98 9.19
CA ARG A 14 -4.50 -3.14 9.17
C ARG A 14 -4.46 -3.84 7.81
N ILE A 15 -5.62 -4.01 7.16
CA ILE A 15 -5.70 -4.57 5.80
C ILE A 15 -4.94 -3.68 4.81
N VAL A 16 -5.14 -2.35 4.86
CA VAL A 16 -4.46 -1.39 3.97
C VAL A 16 -2.95 -1.42 4.15
N GLU A 17 -2.45 -1.39 5.40
CA GLU A 17 -1.03 -1.45 5.71
C GLU A 17 -0.39 -2.75 5.22
N THR A 18 -1.05 -3.89 5.50
CA THR A 18 -0.58 -5.21 5.06
C THR A 18 -0.53 -5.28 3.53
N ALA A 19 -1.57 -4.80 2.85
CA ALA A 19 -1.66 -4.75 1.40
C ALA A 19 -0.57 -3.87 0.79
N SER A 20 -0.32 -2.71 1.39
CA SER A 20 0.72 -1.75 1.00
C SER A 20 2.09 -2.42 0.91
N VAL A 21 2.44 -3.22 1.92
CA VAL A 21 3.69 -3.98 1.95
C VAL A 21 3.68 -5.13 0.94
N LEU A 22 2.66 -5.99 0.96
CA LEU A 22 2.62 -7.20 0.13
C LEU A 22 2.60 -6.88 -1.37
N PHE A 23 1.86 -5.86 -1.80
CA PHE A 23 1.87 -5.46 -3.21
C PHE A 23 3.23 -4.91 -3.64
N ARG A 24 3.99 -4.28 -2.72
CA ARG A 24 5.36 -3.86 -2.99
C ARG A 24 6.37 -5.01 -2.99
N GLU A 25 6.12 -6.09 -2.26
CA GLU A 25 7.03 -7.23 -2.27
C GLU A 25 6.80 -8.15 -3.47
N ARG A 26 5.54 -8.42 -3.79
CA ARG A 26 5.14 -9.52 -4.67
C ARG A 26 4.35 -9.06 -5.90
N GLY A 27 4.07 -7.76 -6.00
CA GLY A 27 3.25 -7.17 -7.05
C GLY A 27 1.76 -7.35 -6.80
N TYR A 28 0.94 -6.65 -7.60
CA TYR A 28 -0.52 -6.75 -7.48
C TYR A 28 -1.01 -8.16 -7.80
N ASP A 29 -0.61 -8.71 -8.95
CA ASP A 29 -1.11 -10.00 -9.42
C ASP A 29 -0.58 -11.18 -8.59
N GLY A 30 0.56 -11.01 -7.92
CA GLY A 30 1.19 -12.03 -7.07
C GLY A 30 0.61 -12.18 -5.66
N VAL A 31 -0.39 -11.39 -5.27
CA VAL A 31 -1.00 -11.43 -3.92
C VAL A 31 -2.48 -11.82 -4.00
N GLY A 32 -2.85 -12.95 -3.40
CA GLY A 32 -4.26 -13.36 -3.30
C GLY A 32 -5.02 -12.64 -2.19
N ILE A 33 -6.35 -12.46 -2.32
CA ILE A 33 -7.17 -11.87 -1.25
C ILE A 33 -7.13 -12.74 0.02
N ALA A 34 -7.23 -14.06 -0.13
CA ALA A 34 -7.20 -15.00 1.00
C ALA A 34 -5.88 -14.91 1.79
N GLU A 35 -4.76 -14.92 1.06
CA GLU A 35 -3.44 -14.77 1.65
C GLU A 35 -3.28 -13.41 2.35
N LEU A 36 -3.70 -12.32 1.69
CA LEU A 36 -3.62 -10.97 2.24
C LEU A 36 -4.42 -10.83 3.54
N MET A 37 -5.65 -11.35 3.54
CA MET A 37 -6.49 -11.34 4.75
C MET A 37 -5.87 -12.17 5.86
N SER A 38 -5.31 -13.34 5.53
CA SER A 38 -4.60 -14.17 6.50
C SER A 38 -3.38 -13.45 7.07
N ALA A 39 -2.60 -12.75 6.24
CA ALA A 39 -1.45 -11.95 6.68
C ALA A 39 -1.89 -10.78 7.57
N ALA A 40 -3.08 -10.22 7.34
CA ALA A 40 -3.68 -9.19 8.19
C ALA A 40 -4.33 -9.75 9.48
N GLY A 41 -4.29 -11.08 9.71
CA GLY A 41 -4.90 -11.74 10.87
C GLY A 41 -6.43 -11.78 10.81
N LEU A 42 -7.01 -11.73 9.61
CA LEU A 42 -8.44 -11.63 9.39
C LEU A 42 -8.94 -12.75 8.46
N THR A 43 -10.25 -13.03 8.53
CA THR A 43 -10.86 -14.07 7.68
C THR A 43 -11.05 -13.58 6.26
N HIS A 44 -10.95 -14.48 5.28
CA HIS A 44 -11.15 -14.15 3.86
C HIS A 44 -12.50 -13.46 3.59
N GLY A 45 -13.59 -13.96 4.18
CA GLY A 45 -14.92 -13.37 4.03
C GLY A 45 -15.07 -11.97 4.64
N GLY A 46 -14.16 -11.55 5.52
CA GLY A 46 -14.11 -10.20 6.06
C GLY A 46 -13.76 -9.14 5.02
N PHE A 47 -13.07 -9.52 3.93
CA PHE A 47 -12.58 -8.58 2.93
C PHE A 47 -13.70 -7.74 2.32
N TYR A 48 -14.78 -8.40 1.90
CA TYR A 48 -15.91 -7.77 1.22
C TYR A 48 -16.77 -6.89 2.12
N LYS A 49 -16.52 -6.89 3.44
CA LYS A 49 -17.10 -5.89 4.37
C LYS A 49 -16.35 -4.56 4.36
N HIS A 50 -15.10 -4.55 3.90
CA HIS A 50 -14.22 -3.39 3.93
C HIS A 50 -13.97 -2.79 2.54
N PHE A 51 -13.90 -3.63 1.50
CA PHE A 51 -13.54 -3.23 0.14
C PHE A 51 -14.46 -3.89 -0.89
N GLY A 52 -14.83 -3.15 -1.93
CA GLY A 52 -15.63 -3.66 -3.04
C GLY A 52 -14.82 -4.54 -4.00
N SER A 53 -13.52 -4.28 -4.11
CA SER A 53 -12.62 -5.02 -4.98
C SER A 53 -11.17 -4.95 -4.51
N LYS A 54 -10.33 -5.84 -5.03
CA LYS A 54 -8.87 -5.78 -4.84
C LYS A 54 -8.27 -4.48 -5.41
N ALA A 55 -8.91 -3.89 -6.42
CA ALA A 55 -8.52 -2.61 -7.01
C ALA A 55 -8.80 -1.41 -6.07
N ASP A 56 -9.88 -1.48 -5.28
CA ASP A 56 -10.17 -0.44 -4.29
C ASP A 56 -9.15 -0.49 -3.16
N LEU A 57 -8.86 -1.68 -2.64
CA LEU A 57 -7.79 -1.88 -1.66
C LEU A 57 -6.43 -1.39 -2.21
N MET A 58 -6.14 -1.66 -3.47
CA MET A 58 -4.93 -1.17 -4.13
C MET A 58 -4.81 0.36 -4.03
N SER A 59 -5.88 1.09 -4.33
CA SER A 59 -5.87 2.54 -4.28
C SER A 59 -5.50 3.08 -2.90
N GLU A 60 -6.01 2.45 -1.85
CA GLU A 60 -5.74 2.87 -0.48
C GLU A 60 -4.37 2.44 0.02
N ALA A 61 -3.95 1.23 -0.34
CA ALA A 61 -2.61 0.72 -0.06
C ALA A 61 -1.53 1.64 -0.63
N MET A 62 -1.78 2.20 -1.81
CA MET A 62 -0.93 3.21 -2.41
C MET A 62 -0.91 4.51 -1.63
N SER A 63 -2.07 5.08 -1.30
CA SER A 63 -2.15 6.30 -0.49
C SER A 63 -1.38 6.14 0.82
N CYS A 64 -1.56 5.01 1.50
CA CYS A 64 -0.78 4.63 2.68
C CYS A 64 0.73 4.61 2.40
N GLY A 65 1.17 3.98 1.31
CA GLY A 65 2.58 3.94 0.92
C GLY A 65 3.17 5.32 0.60
N PHE A 66 2.38 6.23 0.02
CA PHE A 66 2.77 7.63 -0.20
C PHE A 66 2.93 8.38 1.12
N SER A 67 1.94 8.29 2.01
CA SER A 67 2.01 8.93 3.33
C SER A 67 3.25 8.48 4.09
N HIS A 68 3.53 7.18 4.16
CA HIS A 68 4.76 6.66 4.78
C HIS A 68 6.03 7.18 4.10
N SER A 69 6.04 7.27 2.76
CA SER A 69 7.20 7.79 2.03
C SER A 69 7.44 9.26 2.38
N VAL A 70 6.40 10.09 2.40
CA VAL A 70 6.49 11.51 2.77
C VAL A 70 6.94 11.65 4.22
N GLU A 71 6.26 10.98 5.16
CA GLU A 71 6.59 11.01 6.59
C GLU A 71 8.04 10.61 6.87
N SER A 72 8.55 9.60 6.17
CA SER A 72 9.94 9.14 6.31
C SER A 72 11.00 10.15 5.84
N THR A 73 10.58 11.22 5.16
CA THR A 73 11.46 12.26 4.61
C THR A 73 11.21 13.64 5.21
N LEU A 74 10.17 13.78 6.04
CA LEU A 74 9.89 15.04 6.73
C LEU A 74 11.07 15.43 7.63
N GLY A 75 11.50 16.68 7.50
CA GLY A 75 12.61 17.22 8.30
C GLY A 75 14.01 16.81 7.84
N MET A 76 14.15 16.02 6.76
CA MET A 76 15.44 15.78 6.13
C MET A 76 15.79 16.93 5.18
N ASP A 77 17.07 17.29 5.16
CA ASP A 77 17.62 18.10 4.07
C ASP A 77 17.82 17.24 2.81
N MET A 78 18.14 17.90 1.70
CA MET A 78 18.30 17.20 0.42
C MET A 78 19.44 16.18 0.44
N ALA A 79 20.53 16.46 1.15
CA ALA A 79 21.66 15.54 1.27
C ALA A 79 21.26 14.28 2.05
N GLY A 80 20.60 14.44 3.20
CA GLY A 80 20.10 13.34 4.02
C GLY A 80 19.04 12.51 3.29
N PHE A 81 18.14 13.15 2.53
CA PHE A 81 17.18 12.45 1.69
C PHE A 81 17.87 11.57 0.65
N VAL A 82 18.85 12.10 -0.10
CA VAL A 82 19.57 11.35 -1.13
C VAL A 82 20.33 10.17 -0.52
N GLU A 83 21.05 10.39 0.59
CA GLU A 83 21.78 9.33 1.30
C GLU A 83 20.84 8.21 1.75
N GLN A 84 19.71 8.56 2.38
CA GLN A 84 18.72 7.60 2.85
C GLN A 84 18.06 6.85 1.69
N TYR A 85 17.65 7.56 0.63
CA TYR A 85 16.94 7.01 -0.52
C TYR A 85 17.83 6.05 -1.34
N LEU A 86 19.11 6.41 -1.54
CA LEU A 86 20.07 5.60 -2.28
C LEU A 86 20.76 4.52 -1.42
N SER A 87 20.50 4.51 -0.10
CA SER A 87 21.07 3.52 0.81
C SER A 87 20.69 2.08 0.43
N ARG A 88 21.58 1.13 0.77
CA ARG A 88 21.27 -0.32 0.63
C ARG A 88 20.03 -0.72 1.42
N LYS A 89 19.77 -0.07 2.57
CA LYS A 89 18.60 -0.33 3.40
C LYS A 89 17.33 -0.02 2.62
N HIS A 90 17.22 1.16 2.03
CA HIS A 90 16.06 1.55 1.22
C HIS A 90 15.93 0.67 -0.04
N ARG A 91 17.04 0.44 -0.76
CA ARG A 91 17.07 -0.38 -1.97
C ARG A 91 16.61 -1.83 -1.73
N ASN A 92 17.01 -2.42 -0.61
CA ASN A 92 16.73 -3.83 -0.33
C ASN A 92 15.38 -4.02 0.37
N ALA A 93 14.83 -2.98 1.02
CA ALA A 93 13.55 -3.03 1.71
C ALA A 93 12.39 -2.86 0.73
N ARG A 94 12.16 -3.84 -0.16
CA ARG A 94 11.09 -3.77 -1.19
C ARG A 94 9.73 -3.44 -0.58
N GLY A 95 9.42 -4.00 0.59
CA GLY A 95 8.18 -3.75 1.34
C GLY A 95 8.06 -2.34 1.95
N ASN A 96 9.16 -1.62 2.19
CA ASN A 96 9.18 -0.33 2.92
C ASN A 96 9.89 0.80 2.15
N GLY A 97 10.35 0.55 0.92
CA GLY A 97 10.98 1.53 0.04
C GLY A 97 9.98 2.48 -0.60
N CYS A 98 10.48 3.45 -1.37
CA CYS A 98 9.64 4.46 -2.01
C CYS A 98 8.61 3.79 -2.91
N VAL A 99 7.35 4.12 -2.67
CA VAL A 99 6.21 3.58 -3.39
C VAL A 99 6.42 3.71 -4.91
N MET A 100 6.87 4.88 -5.39
CA MET A 100 7.03 5.19 -6.82
C MET A 100 7.97 4.26 -7.58
N SER A 101 9.09 3.84 -6.98
CA SER A 101 10.08 3.00 -7.67
C SER A 101 9.53 1.61 -8.00
N HIS A 102 8.64 1.10 -7.15
CA HIS A 102 8.02 -0.20 -7.34
C HIS A 102 6.87 -0.17 -8.35
N TRP A 103 6.00 0.85 -8.28
CA TRP A 103 4.79 0.90 -9.13
C TRP A 103 5.08 1.19 -10.61
N VAL A 104 6.12 1.97 -10.91
CA VAL A 104 6.53 2.23 -12.31
C VAL A 104 6.92 0.93 -13.04
N SER A 105 7.38 -0.08 -12.30
CA SER A 105 7.81 -1.38 -12.84
C SER A 105 6.66 -2.35 -13.15
N MET A 106 5.41 -2.02 -12.79
CA MET A 106 4.28 -2.94 -12.95
C MET A 106 3.86 -3.23 -14.40
N PRO A 107 3.16 -4.36 -14.65
CA PRO A 107 2.51 -4.64 -15.93
C PRO A 107 1.52 -3.53 -16.34
N ARG A 108 1.36 -3.32 -17.66
CA ARG A 108 0.50 -2.25 -18.21
C ARG A 108 -0.95 -2.34 -17.74
N ALA A 109 -1.49 -3.54 -17.57
CA ALA A 109 -2.85 -3.76 -17.09
C ALA A 109 -3.04 -3.18 -15.67
N SER A 110 -2.09 -3.43 -14.78
CA SER A 110 -2.07 -2.95 -13.40
C SER A 110 -1.76 -1.44 -13.32
N ARG A 111 -1.02 -0.88 -14.30
CA ARG A 111 -0.78 0.57 -14.42
C ARG A 111 -2.04 1.39 -14.69
N ARG A 112 -3.09 0.83 -15.31
CA ARG A 112 -4.35 1.57 -15.53
C ARG A 112 -5.06 1.83 -14.20
N GLN A 113 -5.09 0.82 -13.33
CA GLN A 113 -5.64 0.97 -11.98
C GLN A 113 -4.77 1.89 -11.12
N LEU A 114 -3.44 1.79 -11.25
CA LEU A 114 -2.47 2.70 -10.63
C LEU A 114 -2.73 4.17 -10.96
N LYS A 115 -2.92 4.50 -12.25
CA LYS A 115 -3.20 5.88 -12.69
C LYS A 115 -4.52 6.40 -12.10
N LYS A 116 -5.55 5.55 -12.06
CA LYS A 116 -6.84 5.89 -11.44
C LYS A 116 -6.69 6.15 -9.94
N ALA A 117 -5.97 5.27 -9.24
CA ALA A 117 -5.67 5.39 -7.82
C ALA A 117 -4.88 6.66 -7.48
N LEU A 118 -3.83 6.98 -8.24
CA LEU A 118 -3.01 8.18 -8.05
C LEU A 118 -3.81 9.47 -8.21
N ARG A 119 -4.66 9.56 -9.24
CA ARG A 119 -5.52 10.72 -9.46
C ARG A 119 -6.48 10.94 -8.30
N LEU A 120 -7.07 9.85 -7.79
CA LEU A 120 -7.96 9.89 -6.61
C LEU A 120 -7.21 10.28 -5.33
N ALA A 121 -6.02 9.72 -5.11
CA ALA A 121 -5.23 9.96 -3.89
C ALA A 121 -4.65 11.37 -3.80
N LEU A 122 -4.25 11.95 -4.93
CA LEU A 122 -3.59 13.26 -4.99
C LEU A 122 -4.56 14.41 -5.33
N ASN A 123 -5.84 14.11 -5.57
CA ASN A 123 -6.83 15.09 -6.03
C ASN A 123 -6.38 15.83 -7.31
N VAL A 124 -5.60 15.15 -8.15
CA VAL A 124 -5.07 15.69 -9.41
C VAL A 124 -6.01 15.27 -10.54
N SER A 125 -6.75 16.26 -11.07
CA SER A 125 -7.69 16.14 -12.20
C SER A 125 -7.04 15.57 -13.46
#